data_AF-A0A957RVZ4-F1
#
_entry.id   AF-A0A957RVZ4-F1
#
_cell.length_a   1.000
_cell.length_b   1.000
_cell.length_c   1.000
_cell.angle_alpha   90.00
_cell.angle_beta   90.00
_cell.angle_gamma   90.00
#
_symmetry.space_group_name_H-M   'P 1'
#
loop_
_entity.id
_entity.type
_entity.pdbx_description
1 polymer ?
#
loop_
_entity_poly.entity_id
_entity_poly.type
_entity_poly.pdbx_seq_one_letter_code
_entity_poly.pdbx_strand_id
1 'polypeptide(L)'
;MKHSTMINRTVTVATVAALPALAPLVAHAAGTQQEASAAPSLWPLILAMLAAAFAIERVLELLWNYTEWILLNSKRMTVTTLVSSAYVKFKSGTSVLLGAIFGVLLAGLFTFHLFAALQPLTLGFLSGVPANWDVALSGIIVGVLAKPVHDLIGVIAGLKGFLSGAAVHQREAAGAAMADGVLKLAQSEAQGMIEVPGMGPTRIAGAYGQDEDGKESTADEKSATDRYIEILHNRTAS
;
A
#
# COMPACT_ATOMS: atom_id res chain seq x y z
N MET A 1 42.99 -4.68 -12.50
CA MET A 1 42.12 -5.17 -13.59
C MET A 1 40.68 -4.86 -13.23
N LYS A 2 40.18 -3.73 -13.72
CA LYS A 2 38.78 -3.27 -13.64
C LYS A 2 38.25 -3.33 -15.06
N HIS A 3 37.24 -4.15 -15.35
CA HIS A 3 36.28 -4.00 -16.45
C HIS A 3 35.38 -5.23 -16.50
N SER A 4 34.19 -5.17 -15.91
CA SER A 4 33.03 -5.97 -16.39
C SER A 4 31.76 -5.49 -15.70
N THR A 5 31.20 -4.36 -16.14
CA THR A 5 29.87 -3.90 -15.68
C THR A 5 29.22 -2.93 -16.68
N MET A 6 29.13 -3.26 -17.97
CA MET A 6 28.35 -2.45 -18.94
C MET A 6 27.87 -3.25 -20.16
N ILE A 7 27.08 -4.32 -19.99
CA ILE A 7 26.44 -4.99 -21.15
C ILE A 7 24.91 -5.16 -21.02
N ASN A 8 24.30 -4.96 -19.85
CA ASN A 8 22.85 -5.22 -19.68
C ASN A 8 21.91 -4.01 -19.78
N ARG A 9 22.35 -2.87 -20.34
CA ARG A 9 21.51 -1.65 -20.41
C ARG A 9 21.15 -1.17 -21.83
N THR A 10 21.68 -1.83 -22.87
CA THR A 10 21.51 -1.40 -24.28
C THR A 10 20.48 -2.21 -25.07
N VAL A 11 20.01 -3.35 -24.57
CA VAL A 11 19.02 -4.18 -25.30
C VAL A 11 17.58 -3.66 -25.12
N THR A 12 17.29 -2.90 -24.05
CA THR A 12 15.94 -2.38 -23.77
C THR A 12 15.59 -1.08 -24.50
N VAL A 13 16.57 -0.42 -25.16
CA VAL A 13 16.34 0.85 -25.87
C VAL A 13 16.18 0.64 -27.38
N ALA A 14 16.68 -0.46 -27.93
CA ALA A 14 16.62 -0.73 -29.37
C ALA A 14 15.22 -1.18 -29.86
N THR A 15 14.38 -1.75 -28.99
CA THR A 15 13.02 -2.22 -29.37
C THR A 15 11.97 -1.10 -29.42
N VAL A 16 12.23 0.07 -28.83
CA VAL A 16 11.30 1.20 -28.84
C VAL A 16 11.55 2.14 -30.03
N ALA A 17 12.76 2.13 -30.60
CA ALA A 17 13.13 3.03 -31.70
C ALA A 17 12.79 2.50 -33.10
N ALA A 18 12.38 1.23 -33.25
CA ALA A 18 12.01 0.65 -34.55
C ALA A 18 10.52 0.79 -34.90
N LEU A 19 9.67 1.17 -33.94
CA LEU A 19 8.23 1.35 -34.17
C LEU A 19 7.85 2.55 -35.07
N PRO A 20 8.57 3.70 -35.07
CA PRO A 20 8.17 4.84 -35.91
C PRO A 20 8.65 4.72 -37.37
N ALA A 21 9.56 3.81 -37.69
CA ALA A 21 10.10 3.66 -39.05
C ALA A 21 9.17 2.92 -40.03
N LEU A 22 8.12 2.27 -39.54
CA LEU A 22 7.09 1.60 -40.35
C LEU A 22 5.87 2.49 -40.66
N ALA A 23 5.82 3.71 -40.09
CA ALA A 23 4.71 4.64 -40.25
C ALA A 23 4.38 5.06 -41.70
N PRO A 24 5.35 5.27 -42.63
CA PRO A 24 5.00 5.81 -43.94
C PRO A 24 4.43 4.77 -44.93
N LEU A 25 4.52 3.47 -44.64
CA LEU A 25 3.98 2.40 -45.51
C LEU A 25 2.50 2.07 -45.23
N VAL A 26 1.95 2.50 -44.08
CA VAL A 26 0.54 2.29 -43.71
C VAL A 26 -0.34 3.47 -44.17
N ALA A 27 0.25 4.63 -44.48
CA ALA A 27 -0.47 5.85 -44.79
C ALA A 27 -1.26 5.83 -46.12
N HIS A 28 -0.95 4.90 -47.04
CA HIS A 28 -1.59 4.85 -48.37
C HIS A 28 -2.78 3.88 -48.49
N ALA A 29 -3.15 3.16 -47.43
CA ALA A 29 -4.31 2.26 -47.43
C ALA A 29 -5.53 2.80 -46.65
N ALA A 30 -5.39 3.95 -45.97
CA ALA A 30 -6.39 4.51 -45.07
C ALA A 30 -7.43 5.43 -45.75
N GLY A 31 -7.63 5.31 -47.06
CA GLY A 31 -8.68 6.00 -47.77
C GLY A 31 -9.80 5.02 -48.09
N THR A 32 -11.00 5.23 -47.51
CA THR A 32 -12.33 4.77 -47.97
C THR A 32 -13.17 3.80 -47.12
N GLN A 33 -12.84 3.51 -45.85
CA GLN A 33 -13.84 2.90 -44.94
C GLN A 33 -13.67 3.36 -43.49
N GLN A 34 -14.25 4.51 -43.17
CA GLN A 34 -14.46 4.93 -41.77
C GLN A 34 -15.91 5.39 -41.61
N GLU A 35 -16.84 4.43 -41.74
CA GLU A 35 -18.14 4.58 -41.10
C GLU A 35 -17.94 4.32 -39.61
N ALA A 36 -17.96 5.42 -38.84
CA ALA A 36 -17.85 5.43 -37.39
C ALA A 36 -19.10 4.77 -36.76
N SER A 37 -19.16 3.45 -36.81
CA SER A 37 -19.96 2.67 -35.89
C SER A 37 -19.24 2.72 -34.54
N ALA A 38 -19.91 3.17 -33.47
CA ALA A 38 -19.34 3.23 -32.14
C ALA A 38 -18.76 1.85 -31.76
N ALA A 39 -17.43 1.75 -31.73
CA ALA A 39 -16.77 0.50 -31.41
C ALA A 39 -17.19 0.07 -29.99
N PRO A 40 -17.51 -1.22 -29.77
CA PRO A 40 -17.89 -1.71 -28.45
C PRO A 40 -16.78 -1.41 -27.43
N SER A 41 -17.17 -0.95 -26.23
CA SER A 41 -16.22 -0.56 -25.19
C SER A 41 -15.43 -1.79 -24.69
N LEU A 42 -14.10 -1.69 -24.64
CA LEU A 42 -13.22 -2.74 -24.12
C LEU A 42 -13.17 -2.81 -22.58
N TRP A 43 -13.70 -1.80 -21.90
CA TRP A 43 -13.64 -1.68 -20.45
C TRP A 43 -14.17 -2.88 -19.68
N PRO A 44 -15.34 -3.47 -20.01
CA PRO A 44 -15.85 -4.64 -19.30
C PRO A 44 -14.89 -5.83 -19.37
N LEU A 45 -14.25 -6.05 -20.54
CA LEU A 45 -13.28 -7.12 -20.73
C LEU A 45 -12.01 -6.87 -19.90
N ILE A 46 -11.46 -5.65 -19.96
CA ILE A 46 -10.26 -5.29 -19.20
C ILE A 46 -10.52 -5.43 -17.68
N LEU A 47 -11.68 -4.98 -17.20
CA LEU A 47 -12.07 -5.12 -15.80
C LEU A 47 -12.24 -6.59 -15.40
N ALA A 48 -12.87 -7.41 -16.24
CA ALA A 48 -13.00 -8.85 -16.00
C ALA A 48 -11.63 -9.55 -15.96
N MET A 49 -10.72 -9.18 -16.86
CA MET A 49 -9.35 -9.70 -16.88
C MET A 49 -8.54 -9.28 -15.65
N LEU A 50 -8.67 -8.03 -15.20
CA LEU A 50 -8.04 -7.55 -13.96
C LEU A 50 -8.61 -8.25 -12.72
N ALA A 51 -9.93 -8.44 -12.66
CA ALA A 51 -10.58 -9.18 -11.58
C ALA A 51 -10.13 -10.65 -11.56
N ALA A 52 -9.98 -11.28 -12.74
CA ALA A 52 -9.43 -12.62 -12.85
C ALA A 52 -7.97 -12.67 -12.38
N ALA A 53 -7.12 -11.71 -12.78
CA ALA A 53 -5.74 -11.62 -12.32
C ALA A 53 -5.65 -11.47 -10.79
N PHE A 54 -6.52 -10.65 -10.20
CA PHE A 54 -6.65 -10.51 -8.75
C PHE A 54 -7.09 -11.82 -8.08
N ALA A 55 -8.07 -12.52 -8.64
CA ALA A 55 -8.53 -13.81 -8.10
C ALA A 55 -7.41 -14.86 -8.12
N ILE A 56 -6.65 -14.95 -9.22
CA ILE A 56 -5.48 -15.83 -9.33
C ILE A 56 -4.47 -15.48 -8.24
N GLU A 57 -4.18 -14.20 -8.07
CA GLU A 57 -3.23 -13.71 -7.07
C GLU A 57 -3.64 -14.12 -5.65
N ARG A 58 -4.93 -13.95 -5.28
CA ARG A 58 -5.47 -14.40 -3.98
C ARG A 58 -5.33 -15.91 -3.77
N VAL A 59 -5.60 -16.71 -4.82
CA VAL A 59 -5.48 -18.17 -4.76
C VAL A 59 -4.02 -18.61 -4.60
N LEU A 60 -3.08 -17.99 -5.33
CA LEU A 60 -1.65 -18.30 -5.21
C LEU A 60 -1.09 -17.91 -3.86
N GLU A 61 -1.48 -16.76 -3.31
CA GLU A 61 -1.11 -16.35 -1.96
C GLU A 61 -1.58 -17.38 -0.93
N LEU A 62 -2.85 -17.79 -1.01
CA LEU A 62 -3.43 -18.79 -0.11
C LEU A 62 -2.71 -20.14 -0.23
N LEU A 63 -2.45 -20.61 -1.45
CA LEU A 63 -1.74 -21.86 -1.71
C LEU A 63 -0.35 -21.84 -1.06
N TRP A 64 0.39 -20.74 -1.21
CA TRP A 64 1.70 -20.62 -0.59
C TRP A 64 1.65 -20.53 0.93
N ASN A 65 0.69 -19.78 1.49
CA ASN A 65 0.51 -19.68 2.93
C ASN A 65 0.25 -21.06 3.55
N TYR A 66 -0.61 -21.88 2.92
CA TYR A 66 -0.84 -23.25 3.36
C TYR A 66 0.39 -24.14 3.20
N THR A 67 1.09 -24.03 2.07
CA THR A 67 2.29 -24.84 1.80
C THR A 67 3.38 -24.55 2.84
N GLU A 68 3.63 -23.27 3.13
CA GLU A 68 4.61 -22.84 4.14
C GLU A 68 4.20 -23.26 5.54
N TRP A 69 2.91 -23.14 5.87
CA TRP A 69 2.38 -23.62 7.14
C TRP A 69 2.60 -25.14 7.32
N ILE A 70 2.31 -25.95 6.30
CA ILE A 70 2.54 -27.41 6.34
C ILE A 70 4.04 -27.71 6.50
N LEU A 71 4.91 -27.01 5.77
CA LEU A 71 6.36 -27.22 5.82
C LEU A 71 6.94 -26.91 7.20
N LEU A 72 6.49 -25.82 7.83
CA LEU A 72 6.87 -25.45 9.19
C LEU A 72 6.32 -26.43 10.22
N ASN A 73 5.03 -26.79 10.11
CA ASN A 73 4.39 -27.71 11.05
C ASN A 73 5.00 -29.12 10.99
N SER A 74 5.45 -29.55 9.81
CA SER A 74 6.10 -30.84 9.61
C SER A 74 7.55 -30.90 10.13
N LYS A 75 8.08 -29.80 10.69
CA LYS A 75 9.49 -29.62 11.09
C LYS A 75 10.51 -29.92 9.99
N ARG A 76 10.07 -29.95 8.73
CA ARG A 76 10.94 -30.24 7.57
C ARG A 76 11.74 -29.02 7.15
N MET A 77 11.25 -27.82 7.47
CA MET A 77 11.92 -26.55 7.17
C MET A 77 11.91 -25.62 8.39
N THR A 78 12.96 -24.82 8.51
CA THR A 78 13.06 -23.74 9.49
C THR A 78 12.68 -22.41 8.83
N VAL A 79 12.28 -21.43 9.65
CA VAL A 79 11.94 -20.08 9.17
C VAL A 79 13.08 -19.46 8.34
N THR A 80 14.33 -19.72 8.71
CA THR A 80 15.52 -19.24 7.98
C THR A 80 15.62 -19.77 6.54
N THR A 81 15.11 -20.97 6.27
CA THR A 81 15.10 -21.54 4.91
C THR A 81 14.00 -20.93 4.03
N LEU A 82 12.86 -20.54 4.61
CA LEU A 82 11.75 -19.90 3.91
C LEU A 82 12.01 -18.44 3.53
N VAL A 83 12.98 -17.80 4.16
CA VAL A 83 13.44 -16.44 3.79
C VAL A 83 14.68 -16.47 2.91
N SER A 84 15.18 -17.66 2.56
CA SER A 84 16.37 -17.78 1.70
C SER A 84 16.09 -17.25 0.29
N SER A 85 17.09 -16.61 -0.31
CA SER A 85 16.96 -16.03 -1.65
C SER A 85 16.63 -17.08 -2.72
N ALA A 86 17.14 -18.31 -2.57
CA ALA A 86 16.83 -19.43 -3.45
C ALA A 86 15.34 -19.81 -3.37
N TYR A 87 14.79 -19.94 -2.16
CA TYR A 87 13.38 -20.24 -1.95
C TYR A 87 12.46 -19.15 -2.48
N VAL A 88 12.76 -17.87 -2.18
CA VAL A 88 11.94 -16.75 -2.67
C VAL A 88 11.92 -16.69 -4.20
N LYS A 89 13.06 -16.93 -4.86
CA LYS A 89 13.13 -17.02 -6.33
C LYS A 89 12.33 -18.20 -6.88
N PHE A 90 12.43 -19.36 -6.23
CA PHE A 90 11.63 -20.54 -6.60
C PHE A 90 10.13 -20.26 -6.47
N LYS A 91 9.68 -19.80 -5.30
CA LYS A 91 8.29 -19.40 -5.03
C LYS A 91 7.80 -18.41 -6.08
N SER A 92 8.59 -17.37 -6.36
CA SER A 92 8.22 -16.35 -7.34
C SER A 92 8.13 -16.89 -8.78
N GLY A 93 9.09 -17.70 -9.22
CA GLY A 93 9.07 -18.31 -10.55
C GLY A 93 7.92 -19.30 -10.73
N THR A 94 7.71 -20.16 -9.74
CA THR A 94 6.62 -21.13 -9.72
C THR A 94 5.24 -20.44 -9.65
N SER A 95 5.11 -19.32 -8.94
CA SER A 95 3.88 -18.50 -8.95
C SER A 95 3.55 -17.95 -10.32
N VAL A 96 4.53 -17.49 -11.11
CA VAL A 96 4.27 -16.98 -12.47
C VAL A 96 3.78 -18.11 -13.37
N LEU A 97 4.40 -19.29 -13.29
CA LEU A 97 4.00 -20.45 -14.08
C LEU A 97 2.58 -20.93 -13.70
N LEU A 98 2.32 -21.10 -12.40
CA LEU A 98 0.99 -21.46 -11.90
C LEU A 98 -0.05 -20.39 -12.27
N GLY A 99 0.31 -19.11 -12.16
CA GLY A 99 -0.53 -18.00 -12.58
C GLY A 99 -0.93 -18.10 -14.04
N ALA A 100 0.03 -18.34 -14.95
CA ALA A 100 -0.26 -18.56 -16.36
C ALA A 100 -1.20 -19.75 -16.61
N ILE A 101 -1.00 -20.87 -15.89
CA ILE A 101 -1.88 -22.05 -16.00
C ILE A 101 -3.31 -21.72 -15.54
N PHE A 102 -3.46 -21.13 -14.35
CA PHE A 102 -4.78 -20.70 -13.84
C PHE A 102 -5.43 -19.65 -14.75
N GLY A 103 -4.63 -18.75 -15.33
CA GLY A 103 -5.07 -17.76 -16.29
C GLY A 103 -5.65 -18.38 -17.55
N VAL A 104 -5.00 -19.39 -18.13
CA VAL A 104 -5.55 -20.15 -19.28
C VAL A 104 -6.84 -20.86 -18.91
N LEU A 105 -6.91 -21.48 -17.73
CA LEU A 105 -8.13 -22.14 -17.27
C LEU A 105 -9.29 -21.16 -17.11
N LEU A 106 -9.05 -20.00 -16.49
CA LEU A 106 -10.05 -18.96 -16.32
C LEU A 106 -10.46 -18.31 -17.64
N ALA A 107 -9.51 -18.07 -18.54
CA ALA A 107 -9.82 -17.56 -19.87
C ALA A 107 -10.68 -18.55 -20.67
N GLY A 108 -10.45 -19.86 -20.53
CA GLY A 108 -11.32 -20.88 -21.10
C GLY A 108 -12.72 -20.88 -20.49
N LEU A 109 -12.81 -20.80 -19.16
CA LEU A 109 -14.09 -20.79 -18.43
C LEU A 109 -14.94 -19.55 -18.75
N PHE A 110 -14.31 -18.38 -18.80
CA PHE A 110 -14.98 -17.09 -19.05
C PHE A 110 -14.90 -16.64 -20.50
N THR A 111 -14.35 -17.47 -21.39
CA THR A 111 -14.32 -17.23 -22.84
C THR A 111 -13.64 -15.89 -23.18
N PHE A 112 -12.49 -15.60 -22.57
CA PHE A 112 -11.75 -14.36 -22.81
C PHE A 112 -11.10 -14.37 -24.20
N HIS A 113 -11.54 -13.45 -25.06
CA HIS A 113 -11.01 -13.26 -26.41
C HIS A 113 -10.47 -11.84 -26.56
N LEU A 114 -9.29 -11.59 -26.00
CA LEU A 114 -8.65 -10.27 -26.03
C LEU A 114 -8.31 -9.84 -27.44
N PHE A 115 -7.78 -10.74 -28.26
CA PHE A 115 -7.31 -10.39 -29.61
C PHE A 115 -8.49 -10.13 -30.55
N ALA A 116 -9.57 -10.91 -30.43
CA ALA A 116 -10.82 -10.63 -31.14
C ALA A 116 -11.40 -9.27 -30.71
N ALA A 117 -11.36 -8.93 -29.42
CA ALA A 117 -11.84 -7.64 -28.93
C ALA A 117 -10.97 -6.46 -29.43
N LEU A 118 -9.67 -6.66 -29.62
CA LEU A 118 -8.74 -5.65 -30.16
C LEU A 118 -8.76 -5.54 -31.69
N GLN A 119 -9.42 -6.46 -32.39
CA GLN A 119 -9.46 -6.50 -33.85
C GLN A 119 -9.97 -5.18 -34.49
N PRO A 120 -11.02 -4.50 -33.97
CA PRO A 120 -11.47 -3.21 -34.50
C PRO A 120 -10.43 -2.10 -34.36
N LEU A 121 -9.58 -2.15 -33.33
CA LEU A 121 -8.55 -1.13 -33.08
C LEU A 121 -7.27 -1.36 -33.89
N THR A 122 -7.07 -2.58 -34.39
CA THR A 122 -5.82 -2.99 -35.06
C THR A 122 -5.95 -3.05 -36.59
N LEU A 123 -7.05 -2.52 -37.16
CA LEU A 123 -7.34 -2.52 -38.59
C LEU A 123 -7.09 -3.90 -39.25
N GLY A 124 -7.45 -4.97 -38.54
CA GLY A 124 -7.34 -6.35 -39.06
C GLY A 124 -5.96 -7.01 -38.92
N PHE A 125 -4.94 -6.36 -38.33
CA PHE A 125 -3.64 -6.99 -38.05
C PHE A 125 -3.78 -8.28 -37.23
N LEU A 126 -4.76 -8.34 -36.33
CA LEU A 126 -5.02 -9.48 -35.45
C LEU A 126 -6.01 -10.51 -36.03
N SER A 127 -6.46 -10.37 -37.28
CA SER A 127 -7.49 -11.22 -37.90
C SER A 127 -7.09 -12.69 -38.12
N GLY A 128 -5.80 -13.01 -37.96
CA GLY A 128 -5.27 -14.36 -38.16
C GLY A 128 -5.17 -15.23 -36.91
N VAL A 129 -5.53 -14.74 -35.73
CA VAL A 129 -5.39 -15.51 -34.47
C VAL A 129 -6.57 -16.47 -34.32
N PRO A 130 -6.37 -17.81 -34.30
CA PRO A 130 -7.45 -18.74 -34.05
C PRO A 130 -8.04 -18.58 -32.64
N ALA A 131 -9.34 -18.82 -32.46
CA ALA A 131 -10.04 -18.57 -31.20
C ALA A 131 -9.42 -19.31 -29.99
N ASN A 132 -8.99 -20.56 -30.17
CA ASN A 132 -8.30 -21.32 -29.12
C ASN A 132 -6.95 -20.70 -28.70
N TRP A 133 -6.24 -20.06 -29.65
CA TRP A 133 -5.01 -19.33 -29.36
C TRP A 133 -5.28 -17.98 -28.70
N ASP A 134 -6.34 -17.28 -29.10
CA ASP A 134 -6.76 -16.05 -28.45
C ASP A 134 -7.06 -16.30 -26.96
N VAL A 135 -7.85 -17.33 -26.65
CA VAL A 135 -8.15 -17.73 -25.26
C VAL A 135 -6.89 -18.09 -24.48
N ALA A 136 -6.00 -18.90 -25.07
CA ALA A 136 -4.77 -19.30 -24.40
C ALA A 136 -3.86 -18.10 -24.10
N LEU A 137 -3.65 -17.21 -25.09
CA LEU A 137 -2.80 -16.04 -24.93
C LEU A 137 -3.42 -15.01 -23.98
N SER A 138 -4.73 -14.78 -24.06
CA SER A 138 -5.50 -13.95 -23.12
C SER A 138 -5.33 -14.47 -21.69
N GLY A 139 -5.43 -15.79 -21.51
CA GLY A 139 -5.23 -16.43 -20.22
C GLY A 139 -3.81 -16.31 -19.69
N ILE A 140 -2.79 -16.50 -20.53
CA ILE A 140 -1.39 -16.29 -20.13
C ILE A 140 -1.18 -14.84 -19.68
N ILE A 141 -1.72 -13.87 -20.42
CA ILE A 141 -1.64 -12.44 -20.07
C ILE A 141 -2.27 -12.21 -18.69
N VAL A 142 -3.50 -12.67 -18.46
CA VAL A 142 -4.20 -12.56 -17.17
C VAL A 142 -3.39 -13.21 -16.04
N GLY A 143 -2.86 -14.40 -16.28
CA GLY A 143 -2.08 -15.16 -15.31
C GLY A 143 -0.76 -14.49 -14.92
N VAL A 144 -0.05 -13.89 -15.88
CA VAL A 144 1.18 -13.13 -15.63
C VAL A 144 0.86 -11.81 -14.93
N LEU A 145 -0.28 -11.18 -15.22
CA LEU A 145 -0.75 -9.96 -14.55
C LEU A 145 -0.97 -10.14 -13.04
N ALA A 146 -1.15 -11.37 -12.55
CA ALA A 146 -1.30 -11.65 -11.12
C ALA A 146 -0.10 -11.14 -10.29
N LYS A 147 1.12 -11.16 -10.85
CA LYS A 147 2.32 -10.71 -10.12
C LYS A 147 2.38 -9.18 -9.94
N PRO A 148 2.21 -8.35 -10.98
CA PRO A 148 2.04 -6.90 -10.78
C PRO A 148 0.90 -6.54 -9.82
N VAL A 149 -0.22 -7.28 -9.85
CA VAL A 149 -1.33 -7.10 -8.90
C VAL A 149 -0.88 -7.38 -7.46
N HIS A 150 -0.12 -8.45 -7.25
CA HIS A 150 0.48 -8.77 -5.94
C HIS A 150 1.38 -7.63 -5.43
N ASP A 151 2.28 -7.15 -6.28
CA ASP A 151 3.21 -6.07 -5.93
C ASP A 151 2.45 -4.78 -5.57
N LEU A 152 1.37 -4.46 -6.31
CA LEU A 152 0.50 -3.31 -6.03
C LEU A 152 -0.18 -3.43 -4.66
N ILE A 153 -0.69 -4.62 -4.32
CA ILE A 153 -1.28 -4.89 -3.01
C ILE A 153 -0.22 -4.73 -1.91
N GLY A 154 1.00 -5.21 -2.15
CA GLY A 154 2.13 -5.02 -1.25
C GLY A 154 2.46 -3.55 -0.99
N VAL A 155 2.44 -2.70 -2.03
CA VAL A 155 2.66 -1.25 -1.89
C VAL A 155 1.54 -0.59 -1.07
N ILE A 156 0.28 -0.92 -1.34
CA ILE A 156 -0.87 -0.36 -0.60
C ILE A 156 -0.82 -0.80 0.87
N ALA A 157 -0.49 -2.06 1.14
CA ALA A 157 -0.34 -2.58 2.49
C ALA A 157 0.84 -1.90 3.22
N GLY A 158 1.97 -1.70 2.53
CA GLY A 158 3.13 -0.99 3.05
C GLY A 158 2.81 0.46 3.40
N LEU A 159 2.06 1.17 2.55
CA LEU A 159 1.59 2.52 2.82
C LEU A 159 0.68 2.57 4.06
N LYS A 160 -0.26 1.63 4.18
CA LYS A 160 -1.12 1.53 5.38
C LYS A 160 -0.29 1.32 6.64
N GLY A 161 0.70 0.44 6.59
CA GLY A 161 1.62 0.19 7.71
C GLY A 161 2.41 1.43 8.10
N PHE A 162 2.94 2.16 7.11
CA PHE A 162 3.65 3.42 7.33
C PHE A 162 2.76 4.47 8.00
N LEU A 163 1.54 4.68 7.49
CA LEU A 163 0.58 5.63 8.08
C LEU A 163 0.21 5.24 9.51
N SER A 164 0.02 3.94 9.78
CA SER A 164 -0.24 3.45 11.12
C SER A 164 0.95 3.68 12.06
N GLY A 165 2.17 3.42 11.60
CA GLY A 165 3.39 3.66 12.39
C GLY A 165 3.62 5.14 12.67
N ALA A 166 3.39 6.01 11.69
CA ALA A 166 3.48 7.46 11.85
C ALA A 166 2.45 7.98 12.85
N ALA A 167 1.21 7.46 12.83
CA ALA A 167 0.18 7.82 13.79
C ALA A 167 0.54 7.41 15.22
N VAL A 168 1.15 6.24 15.41
CA VAL A 168 1.65 5.81 16.73
C VAL A 168 2.80 6.70 17.19
N HIS A 169 3.77 6.97 16.31
CA HIS A 169 4.90 7.83 16.65
C HIS A 169 4.46 9.27 17.02
N GLN A 170 3.43 9.80 16.36
CA GLN A 170 2.83 11.08 16.73
C GLN A 170 2.19 11.04 18.12
N ARG A 171 1.55 9.93 18.51
CA ARG A 171 1.00 9.74 19.85
C ARG A 171 2.09 9.61 20.92
N GLU A 172 3.17 8.90 20.61
CA GLU A 172 4.33 8.78 21.50
C GLU A 172 5.04 10.13 21.69
N ALA A 173 5.25 10.88 20.61
CA ALA A 173 5.86 12.21 20.66
C ALA A 173 4.97 13.22 21.42
N ALA A 174 3.65 13.18 21.19
CA ALA A 174 2.70 13.99 21.94
C ALA A 174 2.66 13.61 23.43
N GLY A 175 2.69 12.32 23.75
CA GLY A 175 2.76 11.82 25.13
C GLY A 175 4.06 12.22 25.83
N ALA A 176 5.20 12.16 25.14
CA ALA A 176 6.47 12.62 25.66
C ALA A 176 6.47 14.13 25.93
N ALA A 177 5.90 14.94 25.02
CA ALA A 177 5.75 16.37 25.20
C ALA A 177 4.81 16.73 26.37
N MET A 178 3.74 15.95 26.59
CA MET A 178 2.86 16.13 27.75
C MET A 178 3.56 15.78 29.07
N ALA A 179 4.32 14.68 29.10
CA ALA A 179 5.08 14.28 30.29
C ALA A 179 6.15 15.32 30.65
N ASP A 180 6.84 15.88 29.65
CA ASP A 180 7.80 16.97 29.84
C ASP A 180 7.12 18.25 30.34
N GLY A 181 5.93 18.57 29.81
CA GLY A 181 5.08 19.66 30.29
C GLY A 181 4.67 19.51 31.76
N VAL A 182 4.25 18.31 32.18
CA VAL A 182 3.91 17.99 33.57
C VAL A 182 5.13 18.11 34.48
N LEU A 183 6.29 17.60 34.06
CA LEU A 183 7.54 17.70 34.82
C LEU A 183 7.95 19.16 35.03
N LYS A 184 7.84 19.99 33.98
CA LYS A 184 8.17 21.41 34.05
C LYS A 184 7.21 22.19 34.94
N LEU A 185 5.93 21.84 34.94
CA LEU A 185 4.92 22.39 35.87
C LEU A 185 5.23 21.99 37.31
N ALA A 186 5.54 20.72 37.58
CA ALA A 186 5.90 20.24 38.91
C ALA A 186 7.19 20.91 39.43
N GLN A 187 8.19 21.12 38.57
CA GLN A 187 9.40 21.86 38.90
C GLN A 187 9.11 23.34 39.18
N SER A 188 8.23 23.96 38.39
CA SER A 188 7.79 25.35 38.63
C SER A 188 7.01 25.50 39.92
N GLU A 189 6.18 24.52 40.30
CA GLU A 189 5.42 24.51 41.56
C GLU A 189 6.37 24.32 42.76
N ALA A 190 7.36 23.44 42.64
CA ALA A 190 8.40 23.26 43.66
C ALA A 190 9.27 24.51 43.83
N GLN A 191 9.60 25.23 42.75
CA GLN A 191 10.35 26.49 42.80
C GLN A 191 9.50 27.69 43.25
N GLY A 192 8.18 27.62 43.12
CA GLY A 192 7.23 28.66 43.57
C GLY A 192 6.88 28.60 45.07
N MET A 193 7.36 27.59 45.79
CA MET A 193 7.31 27.56 47.26
C MET A 193 8.56 28.23 47.83
N ILE A 194 8.38 29.34 48.55
CA ILE A 194 9.45 29.94 49.35
C ILE A 194 9.31 29.41 50.78
N GLU A 195 10.42 28.91 51.34
CA GLU A 195 10.48 28.58 52.75
C GLU A 195 10.51 29.86 53.59
N VAL A 196 9.41 30.13 54.29
CA VAL A 196 9.33 31.23 55.26
C VAL A 196 9.77 30.69 56.62
N PRO A 197 10.84 31.22 57.24
CA PRO A 197 11.31 30.76 58.54
C PRO A 197 10.21 30.82 59.60
N GLY A 198 9.86 29.66 60.18
CA GLY A 198 8.86 29.51 61.24
C GLY A 198 7.43 29.14 60.80
N MET A 199 7.11 29.15 59.49
CA MET A 199 5.74 28.85 58.98
C MET A 199 5.67 27.64 58.03
N GLY A 200 6.81 27.06 57.62
CA GLY A 200 6.85 25.95 56.65
C GLY A 200 6.56 26.40 55.20
N PRO A 201 6.51 25.47 54.24
CA PRO A 201 6.41 25.80 52.81
C PRO A 201 5.13 26.57 52.51
N THR A 202 5.25 27.82 52.02
CA THR A 202 4.09 28.68 51.75
C THR A 202 4.12 29.14 50.28
N ARG A 203 2.99 29.01 49.57
CA ARG A 203 2.84 29.48 48.17
C ARG A 203 2.79 31.01 48.16
N ILE A 204 3.52 31.65 47.24
CA ILE A 204 3.38 33.10 47.02
C ILE A 204 2.05 33.35 46.31
N ALA A 205 1.06 33.88 47.03
CA ALA A 205 -0.13 34.43 46.42
C ALA A 205 0.21 35.78 45.77
N GLY A 206 0.09 35.88 44.44
CA GLY A 206 0.00 37.20 43.78
C GLY A 206 0.42 37.25 42.31
N ALA A 207 -0.54 37.12 41.41
CA ALA A 207 -0.70 37.99 40.23
C ALA A 207 -1.96 37.62 39.42
N TYR A 208 -3.10 38.23 39.76
CA TYR A 208 -4.08 38.91 38.87
C TYR A 208 -5.39 39.09 39.66
N GLY A 209 -5.75 40.34 39.91
CA GLY A 209 -6.75 40.73 40.91
C GLY A 209 -8.21 40.63 40.49
N GLN A 210 -9.11 40.72 41.47
CA GLN A 210 -10.27 41.60 41.50
C GLN A 210 -10.89 41.57 42.91
N ASP A 211 -11.52 42.68 43.27
CA ASP A 211 -11.88 43.18 44.60
C ASP A 211 -12.89 42.34 45.42
N GLU A 212 -12.89 42.68 46.72
CA GLU A 212 -13.95 42.58 47.73
C GLU A 212 -15.27 41.89 47.31
N ASP A 213 -15.59 40.74 47.94
CA ASP A 213 -16.68 40.67 48.92
C ASP A 213 -16.78 39.28 49.55
N GLY A 214 -17.16 39.24 50.82
CA GLY A 214 -17.26 38.03 51.62
C GLY A 214 -18.28 37.02 51.06
N LYS A 215 -17.82 35.79 50.86
CA LYS A 215 -18.60 34.56 51.04
C LYS A 215 -17.64 33.38 51.15
N GLU A 216 -17.64 32.74 52.32
CA GLU A 216 -17.25 31.35 52.46
C GLU A 216 -18.00 30.54 51.39
N SER A 217 -17.27 30.12 50.37
CA SER A 217 -17.65 28.97 49.58
C SER A 217 -16.46 28.03 49.64
N THR A 218 -16.70 26.88 50.24
CA THR A 218 -15.84 25.69 50.17
C THR A 218 -15.69 25.31 48.70
N ALA A 219 -14.78 25.97 48.00
CA ALA A 219 -14.44 25.70 46.62
C ALA A 219 -13.12 24.93 46.61
N ASP A 220 -13.25 23.61 46.76
CA ASP A 220 -12.38 22.56 46.20
C ASP A 220 -10.99 23.07 45.75
N GLU A 221 -9.99 22.90 46.63
CA GLU A 221 -8.55 23.13 46.36
C GLU A 221 -8.02 22.12 45.32
N LYS A 222 -8.63 22.06 44.13
CA LYS A 222 -8.04 21.35 43.01
C LYS A 222 -6.79 22.10 42.58
N SER A 223 -5.63 21.45 42.71
CA SER A 223 -4.35 21.96 42.21
C SER A 223 -4.49 22.41 40.76
N ALA A 224 -3.74 23.43 40.33
CA ALA A 224 -3.72 23.85 38.93
C ALA A 224 -3.41 22.67 37.98
N THR A 225 -2.65 21.69 38.49
CA THR A 225 -2.36 20.41 37.85
C THR A 225 -3.61 19.55 37.67
N ASP A 226 -4.46 19.44 38.70
CA ASP A 226 -5.71 18.68 38.63
C ASP A 226 -6.70 19.29 37.63
N ARG A 227 -6.81 20.63 37.59
CA ARG A 227 -7.62 21.32 36.57
C ARG A 227 -7.10 21.06 35.16
N TYR A 228 -5.78 21.03 34.96
CA TYR A 228 -5.21 20.78 33.64
C TYR A 228 -5.42 19.33 33.19
N ILE A 229 -5.31 18.36 34.12
CA ILE A 229 -5.63 16.94 33.89
C ILE A 229 -7.11 16.79 33.52
N GLU A 230 -8.01 17.48 34.22
CA GLU A 230 -9.46 17.44 33.95
C GLU A 230 -9.81 18.04 32.57
N ILE A 231 -9.18 19.14 32.18
CA ILE A 231 -9.36 19.76 30.85
C ILE A 231 -8.84 18.84 29.73
N LEU A 232 -7.72 18.14 29.95
CA LEU A 232 -7.16 17.19 28.98
C LEU A 232 -8.04 15.95 28.83
N HIS A 233 -8.58 15.42 29.93
CA HIS A 233 -9.46 14.26 29.91
C HIS A 233 -10.76 14.56 29.14
N ASN A 234 -11.32 15.76 29.31
CA ASN A 234 -12.50 16.19 28.54
C ASN A 234 -12.23 16.46 27.05
N ARG A 235 -11.00 16.79 26.65
CA ARG A 235 -10.64 16.99 25.23
C ARG A 235 -10.24 15.72 24.49
N THR A 236 -9.84 14.66 25.21
CA THR A 236 -9.40 13.39 24.61
C THR A 236 -10.48 12.32 24.57
N ALA A 237 -11.55 12.47 25.36
CA ALA A 237 -12.72 11.59 25.36
C ALA A 237 -13.79 11.94 24.29
N SER A 238 -13.62 13.04 23.53
CA SER A 238 -14.43 13.35 22.33
C SER A 238 -13.66 13.00 21.05
#